data_AF-A0A7V0MM72-F1
#
_entry.id   AF-A0A7V0MM72-F1
#
_cell.length_a   1.000
_cell.length_b   1.000
_cell.length_c   1.000
_cell.angle_alpha   90.00
_cell.angle_beta   90.00
_cell.angle_gamma   90.00
#
_symmetry.space_group_name_H-M   'P 1'
#
loop_
_entity.id
_entity.type
_entity.pdbx_description
1 polymer ?
#
loop_
_entity_poly.entity_id
_entity_poly.type
_entity_poly.pdbx_seq_one_letter_code
_entity_poly.pdbx_strand_id
1 'polypeptide(L)'
;MLGVTWYDPSAARSMARSVKNYDAEGILGTDWGFWRTLSPSATTLYALKCGWKLECAVNDDMDIYGLAGELRDDEVKWSTYRCIRLDNGFDETTYDAQRGDGKGLFDLGPACDLRNLNGGEAKFAGIPFDLAESKGGRIDNCIVVASSSDRKGGHASSVRLKFQGMRAKALAFLHTCYVEEPQYRPVRLGAYKIVYPDGTRERIELMEGWNITDIRSSPGLRHNDWSFARCPDVLIGSRLAWRGQSLTGLPLNLQVLIWKNPYPQKKVKQIIVQANGSDEYTKIALLAVTALN
;
A
#
# COMPACT_ATOMS: atom_id res chain seq x y z
N MET A 1 -0.99 40.35 -7.31
CA MET A 1 -0.47 38.99 -7.59
C MET A 1 0.56 38.67 -6.54
N LEU A 2 0.38 37.60 -5.77
CA LEU A 2 1.34 37.14 -4.76
C LEU A 2 2.06 35.91 -5.31
N GLY A 3 3.37 35.83 -5.08
CA GLY A 3 4.19 34.68 -5.45
C GLY A 3 4.88 34.10 -4.23
N VAL A 4 5.12 32.80 -4.23
CA VAL A 4 5.88 32.09 -3.20
C VAL A 4 6.91 31.19 -3.85
N THR A 5 7.97 30.88 -3.12
CA THR A 5 8.95 29.89 -3.54
C THR A 5 8.23 28.57 -3.80
N TRP A 6 8.47 28.03 -4.99
CA TRP A 6 7.88 26.79 -5.40
C TRP A 6 8.39 25.69 -4.45
N TYR A 7 9.69 25.45 -4.31
CA TYR A 7 10.26 24.26 -3.66
C TYR A 7 9.99 24.06 -2.15
N ASP A 8 9.36 25.02 -1.46
CA ASP A 8 9.05 24.90 -0.03
C ASP A 8 7.52 24.75 0.20
N PRO A 9 7.04 23.53 0.55
CA PRO A 9 5.63 23.30 0.86
C PRO A 9 5.10 24.19 1.99
N SER A 10 5.95 24.65 2.91
CA SER A 10 5.56 25.52 4.02
C SER A 10 5.27 26.94 3.56
N ALA A 11 6.02 27.45 2.58
CA ALA A 11 5.75 28.74 1.94
C ALA A 11 4.42 28.73 1.19
N ALA A 12 4.17 27.69 0.38
CA ALA A 12 2.92 27.53 -0.36
C ALA A 12 1.69 27.40 0.57
N ARG A 13 1.81 26.62 1.65
CA ARG A 13 0.76 26.52 2.69
C ARG A 13 0.50 27.85 3.38
N SER A 14 1.56 28.57 3.75
CA SER A 14 1.43 29.86 4.43
C SER A 14 0.72 30.88 3.56
N MET A 15 1.02 30.91 2.25
CA MET A 15 0.27 31.74 1.30
C MET A 15 -1.20 31.30 1.22
N ALA A 16 -1.49 30.01 1.07
CA ALA A 16 -2.87 29.53 1.01
C ALA A 16 -3.67 29.90 2.28
N ARG A 17 -3.07 29.76 3.47
CA ARG A 17 -3.66 30.21 4.74
C ARG A 17 -3.90 31.72 4.75
N SER A 18 -2.93 32.52 4.35
CA SER A 18 -3.08 33.98 4.30
C SER A 18 -4.21 34.38 3.34
N VAL A 19 -4.27 33.83 2.14
CA VAL A 19 -5.34 34.13 1.17
C VAL A 19 -6.72 33.85 1.78
N LYS A 20 -6.89 32.73 2.50
CA LYS A 20 -8.16 32.39 3.16
C LYS A 20 -8.45 33.25 4.40
N ASN A 21 -7.45 33.60 5.18
CA ASN A 21 -7.61 34.47 6.35
C ASN A 21 -8.02 35.90 6.00
N TYR A 22 -7.79 36.34 4.76
CA TYR A 22 -8.15 37.68 4.27
C TYR A 22 -9.35 37.65 3.30
N ASP A 23 -10.19 36.60 3.36
CA ASP A 23 -11.44 36.47 2.58
C ASP A 23 -11.27 36.65 1.05
N ALA A 24 -10.10 36.33 0.51
CA ALA A 24 -9.88 36.42 -0.93
C ALA A 24 -10.63 35.30 -1.68
N GLU A 25 -11.20 35.66 -2.83
CA GLU A 25 -12.12 34.81 -3.61
C GLU A 25 -11.49 33.50 -4.10
N GLY A 26 -10.17 33.46 -4.27
CA GLY A 26 -9.52 32.27 -4.80
C GLY A 26 -7.99 32.29 -4.78
N ILE A 27 -7.43 31.13 -5.12
CA ILE A 27 -5.99 30.91 -5.27
C ILE A 27 -5.75 30.41 -6.70
N LEU A 28 -4.92 31.14 -7.45
CA LEU A 28 -4.39 30.69 -8.74
C LEU A 28 -2.92 30.30 -8.55
N GLY A 29 -2.58 29.07 -8.88
CA GLY A 29 -1.21 28.57 -8.88
C GLY A 29 -0.81 28.16 -10.30
N THR A 30 0.40 28.55 -10.71
CA THR A 30 1.01 28.07 -11.95
C THR A 30 2.28 27.30 -11.58
N ASP A 31 2.47 26.13 -12.19
CA ASP A 31 3.68 25.34 -12.04
C ASP A 31 4.12 24.82 -13.42
N TRP A 32 5.43 24.74 -13.61
CA TRP A 32 6.07 24.30 -14.85
C TRP A 32 6.13 22.78 -15.00
N GLY A 33 5.78 22.03 -13.95
CA GLY A 33 5.91 20.57 -13.97
C GLY A 33 4.83 19.82 -13.23
N PHE A 34 3.63 20.39 -13.10
CA PHE A 34 2.50 19.81 -12.37
C PHE A 34 2.24 18.33 -12.75
N TRP A 35 2.47 17.97 -14.03
CA TRP A 35 2.36 16.59 -14.53
C TRP A 35 3.69 15.87 -14.76
N ARG A 36 4.83 16.58 -14.79
CA ARG A 36 6.12 16.04 -15.27
C ARG A 36 7.20 15.97 -14.21
N THR A 37 7.26 16.94 -13.30
CA THR A 37 8.29 17.04 -12.27
C THR A 37 7.78 16.73 -10.87
N LEU A 38 6.46 16.66 -10.66
CA LEU A 38 5.86 16.22 -9.39
C LEU A 38 6.52 16.90 -8.17
N SER A 39 6.98 18.15 -8.32
CA SER A 39 8.00 18.72 -7.43
C SER A 39 7.39 19.23 -6.12
N PRO A 40 8.25 19.51 -5.11
CA PRO A 40 7.92 20.05 -3.79
C PRO A 40 7.12 21.37 -3.73
N SER A 41 6.52 21.79 -4.83
CA SER A 41 5.90 23.09 -5.11
C SER A 41 4.56 23.02 -5.80
N ALA A 42 4.45 22.03 -6.67
CA ALA A 42 3.20 21.38 -6.97
C ALA A 42 2.65 20.64 -5.72
N THR A 43 3.39 20.62 -4.61
CA THR A 43 3.10 19.91 -3.34
C THR A 43 1.89 20.35 -2.59
N THR A 44 1.37 21.56 -2.80
CA THR A 44 0.10 21.91 -2.19
C THR A 44 -0.97 21.78 -3.22
N LEU A 45 -1.81 20.76 -3.06
CA LEU A 45 -3.02 20.64 -3.87
C LEU A 45 -4.07 21.64 -3.40
N TYR A 46 -3.70 22.60 -2.55
CA TYR A 46 -4.56 23.67 -2.04
C TYR A 46 -5.01 24.64 -3.12
N ALA A 47 -4.20 24.93 -4.13
CA ALA A 47 -4.68 25.72 -5.27
C ALA A 47 -5.83 25.00 -6.00
N LEU A 48 -5.73 23.68 -6.22
CA LEU A 48 -6.80 22.89 -6.83
C LEU A 48 -7.99 22.65 -5.88
N LYS A 49 -7.71 22.32 -4.61
CA LYS A 49 -8.71 21.96 -3.59
C LYS A 49 -9.49 23.18 -3.08
N CYS A 50 -8.83 24.33 -2.95
CA CYS A 50 -9.36 25.55 -2.34
C CYS A 50 -9.48 26.73 -3.30
N GLY A 51 -9.06 26.59 -4.55
CA GLY A 51 -8.98 27.69 -5.52
C GLY A 51 -10.29 28.44 -5.71
N TRP A 52 -11.42 27.75 -5.59
CA TRP A 52 -12.77 28.30 -5.78
C TRP A 52 -13.73 28.01 -4.61
N LYS A 53 -13.21 27.59 -3.46
CA LYS A 53 -14.01 27.30 -2.26
C LYS A 53 -13.71 28.34 -1.19
N LEU A 54 -14.72 29.11 -0.75
CA LEU A 54 -14.59 30.03 0.38
C LEU A 54 -14.26 29.27 1.67
N GLU A 55 -14.95 28.15 1.89
CA GLU A 55 -14.70 27.25 3.01
C GLU A 55 -13.72 26.15 2.58
N CYS A 56 -12.45 26.30 2.94
CA CYS A 56 -11.43 25.27 2.73
C CYS A 56 -10.43 25.22 3.89
N ALA A 57 -10.30 24.04 4.52
CA ALA A 57 -9.33 23.84 5.59
C ALA A 57 -7.93 23.51 5.02
N VAL A 58 -6.93 24.32 5.37
CA VAL A 58 -5.52 24.13 5.02
C VAL A 58 -4.79 23.44 6.17
N ASN A 59 -4.88 22.11 6.21
CA ASN A 59 -4.27 21.26 7.25
C ASN A 59 -2.89 20.73 6.82
N ASP A 60 -2.11 20.15 7.72
CA ASP A 60 -0.80 19.59 7.31
C ASP A 60 -0.98 18.21 6.64
N ASP A 61 -0.32 18.02 5.49
CA ASP A 61 -0.20 16.79 4.67
C ASP A 61 -1.49 16.07 4.22
N MET A 62 -2.68 16.56 4.55
CA MET A 62 -3.98 15.94 4.18
C MET A 62 -4.39 16.13 2.72
N ASP A 63 -3.74 17.00 1.99
CA ASP A 63 -4.05 17.27 0.59
C ASP A 63 -3.66 16.09 -0.32
N ILE A 64 -2.53 15.43 -0.06
CA ILE A 64 -2.15 14.18 -0.73
C ILE A 64 -3.15 13.06 -0.44
N TYR A 65 -3.61 12.92 0.82
CA TYR A 65 -4.68 11.98 1.16
C TYR A 65 -5.98 12.30 0.43
N GLY A 66 -6.31 13.58 0.31
CA GLY A 66 -7.46 14.07 -0.44
C GLY A 66 -7.39 13.67 -1.90
N LEU A 67 -6.28 13.97 -2.58
CA LEU A 67 -6.08 13.61 -3.99
C LEU A 67 -6.05 12.11 -4.21
N ALA A 68 -5.36 11.36 -3.36
CA ALA A 68 -5.41 9.90 -3.43
C ALA A 68 -6.85 9.39 -3.24
N GLY A 69 -7.65 10.03 -2.41
CA GLY A 69 -9.09 9.78 -2.28
C GLY A 69 -9.86 10.03 -3.58
N GLU A 70 -9.64 11.17 -4.24
CA GLU A 70 -10.31 11.55 -5.50
C GLU A 70 -9.87 10.70 -6.71
N LEU A 71 -8.61 10.25 -6.73
CA LEU A 71 -8.06 9.45 -7.83
C LEU A 71 -8.29 7.95 -7.66
N ARG A 72 -8.69 7.50 -6.47
CA ARG A 72 -9.06 6.10 -6.24
C ARG A 72 -10.33 5.77 -7.00
N ASP A 73 -10.39 4.54 -7.50
CA ASP A 73 -11.64 3.98 -8.00
C ASP A 73 -12.72 4.06 -6.93
N ASP A 74 -13.97 4.23 -7.38
CA ASP A 74 -15.15 4.24 -6.52
C ASP A 74 -15.14 3.05 -5.54
N GLU A 75 -15.45 3.35 -4.29
CA GLU A 75 -15.53 2.33 -3.27
C GLU A 75 -16.59 1.28 -3.63
N VAL A 76 -16.18 0.01 -3.63
CA VAL A 76 -17.11 -1.10 -3.85
C VAL A 76 -18.04 -1.17 -2.65
N LYS A 77 -19.33 -0.86 -2.84
CA LYS A 77 -20.34 -1.04 -1.80
C LYS A 77 -20.56 -2.54 -1.55
N TRP A 78 -20.40 -2.96 -0.30
CA TRP A 78 -20.62 -4.32 0.17
C TRP A 78 -21.48 -4.29 1.43
N SER A 79 -22.25 -5.34 1.67
CA SER A 79 -23.08 -5.53 2.87
C SER A 79 -22.65 -6.73 3.69
N THR A 80 -21.96 -7.68 3.05
CA THR A 80 -21.47 -8.90 3.68
C THR A 80 -20.01 -9.12 3.32
N TYR A 81 -19.29 -9.83 4.17
CA TYR A 81 -17.90 -10.16 3.95
C TYR A 81 -17.60 -11.57 4.43
N ARG A 82 -16.50 -12.12 3.95
CA ARG A 82 -15.94 -13.37 4.45
C ARG A 82 -14.42 -13.33 4.40
N CYS A 83 -13.79 -13.45 5.57
CA CYS A 83 -12.35 -13.62 5.68
C CYS A 83 -11.97 -14.98 5.06
N ILE A 84 -10.97 -14.97 4.19
CA ILE A 84 -10.51 -16.17 3.50
C ILE A 84 -9.37 -16.77 4.31
N ARG A 85 -9.54 -18.04 4.66
CA ARG A 85 -8.50 -18.83 5.32
C ARG A 85 -7.32 -19.08 4.38
N LEU A 86 -6.13 -18.65 4.80
CA LEU A 86 -4.90 -18.73 4.02
C LEU A 86 -3.94 -19.82 4.52
N ASP A 87 -4.33 -20.60 5.53
CA ASP A 87 -3.45 -21.52 6.26
C ASP A 87 -2.74 -22.54 5.37
N ASN A 88 -3.37 -22.95 4.26
CA ASN A 88 -2.78 -23.89 3.31
C ASN A 88 -1.67 -23.29 2.43
N GLY A 89 -1.43 -21.98 2.54
CA GLY A 89 -0.41 -21.26 1.79
C GLY A 89 0.62 -20.55 2.66
N PHE A 90 0.44 -20.50 3.98
CA PHE A 90 1.45 -19.90 4.85
C PHE A 90 2.77 -20.67 4.73
N ASP A 91 3.83 -19.91 4.52
CA ASP A 91 5.20 -20.39 4.39
C ASP A 91 6.18 -19.56 5.22
N GLU A 92 5.69 -18.50 5.88
CA GLU A 92 6.51 -17.62 6.71
C GLU A 92 5.75 -17.02 7.89
N THR A 93 6.52 -16.40 8.78
CA THR A 93 6.01 -15.79 10.01
C THR A 93 6.23 -14.28 10.10
N THR A 94 5.27 -13.55 10.68
CA THR A 94 5.37 -12.10 10.92
C THR A 94 6.37 -11.72 12.01
N TYR A 95 6.96 -12.70 12.71
CA TYR A 95 7.91 -12.50 13.79
C TYR A 95 9.30 -13.00 13.38
N ASP A 96 10.31 -12.15 13.44
CA ASP A 96 11.68 -12.49 13.03
C ASP A 96 12.65 -12.16 14.17
N ALA A 97 13.21 -13.19 14.78
CA ALA A 97 14.15 -13.03 15.90
C ALA A 97 15.57 -12.70 15.43
N GLN A 98 15.98 -13.19 14.25
CA GLN A 98 17.36 -13.21 13.80
C GLN A 98 17.43 -13.00 12.30
N ARG A 99 18.12 -11.93 11.89
CA ARG A 99 18.41 -11.67 10.48
C ARG A 99 19.32 -12.73 9.88
N GLY A 100 19.00 -13.16 8.66
CA GLY A 100 19.84 -14.02 7.83
C GLY A 100 19.76 -15.51 8.20
N ASP A 101 18.73 -15.92 8.94
CA ASP A 101 18.51 -17.32 9.31
C ASP A 101 17.56 -18.05 8.33
N GLY A 102 17.05 -17.32 7.33
CA GLY A 102 16.15 -17.84 6.32
C GLY A 102 14.71 -17.98 6.81
N LYS A 103 14.33 -17.32 7.90
CA LYS A 103 12.97 -17.26 8.42
C LYS A 103 12.52 -15.82 8.64
N GLY A 104 11.21 -15.66 8.82
CA GLY A 104 10.58 -14.39 9.08
C GLY A 104 10.19 -13.67 7.80
N LEU A 105 9.29 -12.71 7.96
CA LEU A 105 8.60 -11.99 6.89
C LEU A 105 9.49 -11.62 5.69
N PHE A 106 10.70 -11.11 5.96
CA PHE A 106 11.67 -10.75 4.93
C PHE A 106 13.11 -11.21 5.24
N ASP A 107 13.34 -11.96 6.32
CA ASP A 107 14.66 -12.37 6.82
C ASP A 107 15.58 -11.16 7.13
N LEU A 108 15.02 -10.19 7.86
CA LEU A 108 15.65 -8.92 8.21
C LEU A 108 15.76 -8.70 9.73
N GLY A 109 15.38 -9.71 10.51
CA GLY A 109 15.38 -9.66 11.95
C GLY A 109 14.33 -8.70 12.53
N PRO A 110 14.50 -8.34 13.81
CA PRO A 110 13.59 -7.46 14.55
C PRO A 110 13.45 -6.04 13.98
N ALA A 111 14.24 -5.68 12.98
CA ALA A 111 14.24 -4.36 12.37
C ALA A 111 13.06 -4.15 11.40
N CYS A 112 12.57 -5.21 10.75
CA CYS A 112 11.53 -5.15 9.73
C CYS A 112 10.46 -6.24 9.90
N ASP A 113 10.27 -6.76 11.12
CA ASP A 113 9.20 -7.70 11.41
C ASP A 113 7.93 -7.01 11.91
N LEU A 114 6.82 -7.75 11.89
CA LEU A 114 5.50 -7.27 12.29
C LEU A 114 5.10 -7.85 13.65
N ARG A 115 6.05 -7.99 14.58
CA ARG A 115 5.77 -8.54 15.93
C ARG A 115 4.73 -7.77 16.73
N ASN A 116 4.57 -6.48 16.43
CA ASN A 116 3.61 -5.58 17.06
C ASN A 116 2.24 -5.58 16.37
N LEU A 117 2.08 -6.36 15.29
CA LEU A 117 0.80 -6.60 14.66
C LEU A 117 0.10 -7.75 15.37
N ASN A 118 -0.99 -7.44 16.07
CA ASN A 118 -1.80 -8.45 16.73
C ASN A 118 -2.56 -9.31 15.71
N GLY A 119 -2.63 -10.61 15.97
CA GLY A 119 -3.50 -11.52 15.24
C GLY A 119 -4.98 -11.39 15.66
N GLY A 120 -5.82 -12.18 15.02
CA GLY A 120 -7.27 -12.24 15.22
C GLY A 120 -8.05 -11.30 14.29
N GLU A 121 -9.33 -11.14 14.63
CA GLU A 121 -10.25 -10.30 13.86
C GLU A 121 -10.00 -8.80 14.12
N ALA A 122 -9.74 -8.04 13.05
CA ALA A 122 -9.56 -6.61 13.13
C ALA A 122 -9.98 -5.90 11.84
N LYS A 123 -10.24 -4.59 11.93
CA LYS A 123 -10.52 -3.75 10.77
C LYS A 123 -9.29 -2.98 10.35
N PHE A 124 -8.93 -3.11 9.07
CA PHE A 124 -7.83 -2.39 8.43
C PHE A 124 -8.38 -1.58 7.26
N ALA A 125 -8.16 -0.27 7.27
CA ALA A 125 -8.77 0.67 6.32
C ALA A 125 -10.30 0.51 6.18
N GLY A 126 -10.99 0.18 7.29
CA GLY A 126 -12.44 -0.05 7.34
C GLY A 126 -12.89 -1.45 6.90
N ILE A 127 -11.99 -2.29 6.38
CA ILE A 127 -12.29 -3.65 5.91
C ILE A 127 -11.97 -4.66 7.02
N PRO A 128 -12.88 -5.59 7.34
CA PRO A 128 -12.60 -6.66 8.30
C PRO A 128 -11.65 -7.71 7.72
N PHE A 129 -10.69 -8.14 8.51
CA PHE A 129 -9.77 -9.24 8.24
C PHE A 129 -9.64 -10.13 9.48
N ASP A 130 -9.24 -11.37 9.25
CA ASP A 130 -8.86 -12.33 10.29
C ASP A 130 -7.39 -12.70 10.06
N LEU A 131 -6.52 -12.26 10.97
CA LEU A 131 -5.07 -12.44 10.87
C LEU A 131 -4.67 -13.66 11.69
N ALA A 132 -3.94 -14.59 11.08
CA ALA A 132 -3.39 -15.71 11.83
C ALA A 132 -2.33 -15.23 12.84
N GLU A 133 -2.31 -15.85 14.02
CA GLU A 133 -1.31 -15.56 15.06
C GLU A 133 0.01 -16.28 14.78
N SER A 134 1.13 -15.56 14.86
CA SER A 134 2.48 -16.14 14.72
C SER A 134 2.92 -16.95 15.95
N LYS A 135 2.25 -16.79 17.10
CA LYS A 135 2.64 -17.33 18.41
C LYS A 135 4.14 -17.10 18.73
N GLY A 136 4.62 -15.89 18.45
CA GLY A 136 6.02 -15.52 18.67
C GLY A 136 6.99 -16.23 17.70
N GLY A 137 6.58 -16.39 16.43
CA GLY A 137 7.41 -17.00 15.38
C GLY A 137 7.39 -18.54 15.36
N ARG A 138 6.51 -19.18 16.15
CA ARG A 138 6.43 -20.65 16.24
C ARG A 138 5.57 -21.26 15.14
N ILE A 139 4.70 -20.47 14.54
CA ILE A 139 3.78 -20.89 13.48
C ILE A 139 3.83 -19.86 12.36
N ASP A 140 3.82 -20.36 11.13
CA ASP A 140 3.70 -19.55 9.92
C ASP A 140 2.29 -18.96 9.85
N ASN A 141 2.22 -17.65 9.58
CA ASN A 141 0.98 -16.89 9.59
C ASN A 141 0.90 -15.86 8.46
N CYS A 142 1.84 -15.91 7.52
CA CYS A 142 1.83 -15.09 6.32
C CYS A 142 2.40 -15.87 5.13
N ILE A 143 2.16 -15.33 3.94
CA ILE A 143 2.69 -15.85 2.68
C ILE A 143 3.74 -14.88 2.20
N VAL A 144 4.94 -15.35 1.89
CA VAL A 144 6.02 -14.55 1.32
C VAL A 144 6.46 -15.13 -0.01
N VAL A 145 6.39 -14.31 -1.06
CA VAL A 145 6.97 -14.66 -2.36
C VAL A 145 8.14 -13.74 -2.69
N ALA A 146 9.20 -14.29 -3.27
CA ALA A 146 10.39 -13.54 -3.66
C ALA A 146 10.60 -13.54 -5.18
N SER A 147 11.36 -12.58 -5.70
CA SER A 147 11.75 -12.59 -7.11
C SER A 147 12.38 -13.94 -7.50
N SER A 148 12.17 -14.39 -8.74
CA SER A 148 12.90 -15.53 -9.29
C SER A 148 14.42 -15.32 -9.33
N SER A 149 14.87 -14.07 -9.22
CA SER A 149 16.27 -13.69 -9.14
C SER A 149 16.82 -13.67 -7.70
N ASP A 150 16.01 -14.01 -6.70
CA ASP A 150 16.43 -14.03 -5.30
C ASP A 150 17.56 -15.04 -5.07
N ARG A 151 18.75 -14.51 -4.78
CA ARG A 151 19.97 -15.30 -4.55
C ARG A 151 20.13 -15.78 -3.12
N LYS A 152 19.38 -15.21 -2.16
CA LYS A 152 19.51 -15.59 -0.75
C LYS A 152 18.78 -16.88 -0.44
N GLY A 153 17.84 -17.28 -1.30
CA GLY A 153 17.18 -18.58 -1.26
C GLY A 153 16.21 -18.69 -0.07
N GLY A 154 15.06 -19.32 -0.30
CA GLY A 154 14.13 -19.67 0.78
C GLY A 154 12.67 -19.57 0.38
N HIS A 155 12.27 -18.48 -0.29
CA HIS A 155 10.87 -18.27 -0.65
C HIS A 155 10.57 -18.68 -2.09
N ALA A 156 9.35 -19.18 -2.31
CA ALA A 156 8.88 -19.48 -3.65
C ALA A 156 8.61 -18.19 -4.45
N SER A 157 8.84 -18.22 -5.77
CA SER A 157 8.44 -17.10 -6.63
C SER A 157 6.93 -16.98 -6.83
N SER A 158 6.19 -18.04 -6.47
CA SER A 158 4.74 -18.05 -6.51
C SER A 158 4.12 -19.05 -5.56
N VAL A 159 3.03 -18.64 -4.92
CA VAL A 159 2.20 -19.48 -4.04
C VAL A 159 0.76 -19.52 -4.56
N ARG A 160 0.13 -20.70 -4.45
CA ARG A 160 -1.22 -20.98 -4.95
C ARG A 160 -2.20 -21.18 -3.80
N LEU A 161 -3.12 -20.24 -3.64
CA LEU A 161 -4.12 -20.22 -2.58
C LEU A 161 -5.43 -20.77 -3.11
N LYS A 162 -5.86 -21.91 -2.58
CA LYS A 162 -7.17 -22.48 -2.92
C LYS A 162 -8.25 -21.60 -2.35
N PHE A 163 -9.06 -21.04 -3.24
CA PHE A 163 -10.25 -20.29 -2.87
C PHE A 163 -11.41 -21.29 -2.79
N GLN A 164 -12.18 -21.30 -1.70
CA GLN A 164 -13.23 -22.30 -1.45
C GLN A 164 -14.48 -22.13 -2.36
N GLY A 165 -14.29 -21.73 -3.62
CA GLY A 165 -15.36 -21.61 -4.61
C GLY A 165 -16.39 -20.52 -4.28
N MET A 166 -15.96 -19.41 -3.67
CA MET A 166 -16.86 -18.32 -3.28
C MET A 166 -17.01 -17.29 -4.40
N ARG A 167 -18.17 -16.64 -4.43
CA ARG A 167 -18.40 -15.42 -5.21
C ARG A 167 -18.01 -14.21 -4.38
N ALA A 168 -17.55 -13.17 -5.04
CA ALA A 168 -17.16 -11.91 -4.41
C ALA A 168 -17.35 -10.77 -5.42
N LYS A 169 -17.93 -9.64 -4.99
CA LYS A 169 -17.93 -8.39 -5.76
C LYS A 169 -16.55 -7.75 -5.79
N ALA A 170 -15.78 -7.92 -4.71
CA ALA A 170 -14.40 -7.48 -4.62
C ALA A 170 -13.59 -8.38 -3.69
N LEU A 171 -12.27 -8.35 -3.86
CA LEU A 171 -11.31 -8.96 -2.94
C LEU A 171 -10.44 -7.86 -2.34
N ALA A 172 -10.33 -7.84 -1.02
CA ALA A 172 -9.40 -6.98 -0.30
C ALA A 172 -8.18 -7.78 0.13
N PHE A 173 -6.99 -7.28 -0.16
CA PHE A 173 -5.70 -7.91 0.16
C PHE A 173 -4.97 -7.05 1.18
N LEU A 174 -4.66 -7.60 2.35
CA LEU A 174 -3.80 -6.97 3.35
C LEU A 174 -2.35 -7.44 3.13
N HIS A 175 -1.50 -6.53 2.68
CA HIS A 175 -0.16 -6.89 2.20
C HIS A 175 0.87 -5.79 2.45
N THR A 176 2.14 -6.15 2.23
CA THR A 176 3.27 -5.24 2.20
C THR A 176 4.39 -5.87 1.35
N CYS A 177 5.46 -5.12 1.08
CA CYS A 177 6.62 -5.65 0.38
C CYS A 177 7.92 -5.17 1.02
N TYR A 178 9.01 -5.81 0.62
CA TYR A 178 10.35 -5.31 0.84
C TYR A 178 11.07 -5.20 -0.51
N VAL A 179 11.73 -4.08 -0.72
CA VAL A 179 12.67 -3.86 -1.82
C VAL A 179 13.92 -3.23 -1.23
N GLU A 180 15.11 -3.55 -1.74
CA GLU A 180 16.35 -3.03 -1.12
C GLU A 180 16.39 -1.50 -1.15
N GLU A 181 16.15 -0.94 -2.34
CA GLU A 181 16.14 0.49 -2.60
C GLU A 181 14.75 0.92 -3.14
N PRO A 182 13.82 1.34 -2.27
CA PRO A 182 12.52 1.84 -2.67
C PRO A 182 12.66 3.03 -3.61
N GLN A 183 12.05 2.91 -4.79
CA GLN A 183 12.15 3.92 -5.82
C GLN A 183 10.98 4.90 -5.73
N TYR A 184 11.16 6.11 -6.24
CA TYR A 184 10.05 7.05 -6.36
C TYR A 184 9.07 6.67 -7.48
N ARG A 185 9.60 6.12 -8.59
CA ARG A 185 8.79 5.74 -9.74
C ARG A 185 8.14 4.39 -9.49
N PRO A 186 6.86 4.19 -9.89
CA PRO A 186 6.24 2.89 -9.72
C PRO A 186 7.00 1.78 -10.45
N VAL A 187 7.41 0.77 -9.68
CA VAL A 187 8.09 -0.42 -10.20
C VAL A 187 7.19 -1.64 -10.04
N ARG A 188 7.13 -2.48 -11.07
CA ARG A 188 6.40 -3.74 -11.00
C ARG A 188 7.16 -4.74 -10.12
N LEU A 189 6.52 -5.17 -9.04
CA LEU A 189 7.06 -6.19 -8.13
C LEU A 189 6.51 -7.58 -8.42
N GLY A 190 5.28 -7.67 -8.93
CA GLY A 190 4.60 -8.95 -9.01
C GLY A 190 3.15 -8.82 -9.47
N ALA A 191 2.34 -9.83 -9.15
CA ALA A 191 0.91 -9.78 -9.39
C ALA A 191 0.14 -10.75 -8.50
N TYR A 192 -1.13 -10.41 -8.23
CA TYR A 192 -2.14 -11.41 -7.93
C TYR A 192 -2.79 -11.89 -9.23
N LYS A 193 -2.94 -13.21 -9.39
CA LYS A 193 -3.75 -13.79 -10.48
C LYS A 193 -4.96 -14.50 -9.91
N ILE A 194 -6.14 -14.07 -10.31
CA ILE A 194 -7.41 -14.66 -9.90
C ILE A 194 -7.82 -15.67 -10.98
N VAL A 195 -8.00 -16.93 -10.60
CA VAL A 195 -8.35 -18.02 -11.51
C VAL A 195 -9.79 -18.45 -11.25
N TYR A 196 -10.58 -18.57 -12.31
CA TYR A 196 -11.96 -19.07 -12.26
C TYR A 196 -12.05 -20.56 -12.65
N PRO A 197 -13.15 -21.25 -12.32
CA PRO A 197 -13.37 -22.66 -12.68
C PRO A 197 -13.26 -22.97 -14.17
N ASP A 198 -13.68 -22.03 -15.03
CA ASP A 198 -13.61 -22.12 -16.49
C ASP A 198 -12.20 -21.90 -17.07
N GLY A 199 -11.21 -21.64 -16.22
CA GLY A 199 -9.83 -21.37 -16.63
C GLY A 199 -9.54 -19.91 -16.98
N THR A 200 -10.56 -19.04 -16.99
CA THR A 200 -10.39 -17.59 -17.16
C THR A 200 -9.51 -17.04 -16.03
N ARG A 201 -8.71 -16.02 -16.33
CA ARG A 201 -7.78 -15.41 -15.37
C ARG A 201 -7.87 -13.90 -15.42
N GLU A 202 -7.91 -13.30 -14.24
CA GLU A 202 -7.68 -11.87 -14.05
C GLU A 202 -6.32 -11.64 -13.43
N ARG A 203 -5.66 -10.55 -13.82
CA ARG A 203 -4.32 -10.21 -13.34
C ARG A 203 -4.34 -8.82 -12.73
N ILE A 204 -3.87 -8.74 -11.50
CA ILE A 204 -3.74 -7.51 -10.73
C ILE A 204 -2.25 -7.27 -10.56
N GLU A 205 -1.69 -6.32 -11.32
CA GLU A 205 -0.27 -5.97 -11.20
C GLU A 205 -0.02 -5.36 -9.82
N LEU A 206 1.07 -5.78 -9.17
CA LEU A 206 1.55 -5.17 -7.94
C LEU A 206 2.69 -4.21 -8.29
N MET A 207 2.43 -2.94 -8.07
CA MET A 207 3.26 -1.81 -8.45
C MET A 207 3.65 -1.06 -7.16
N GLU A 208 4.93 -1.09 -6.82
CA GLU A 208 5.49 -0.32 -5.71
C GLU A 208 5.18 1.17 -5.89
N GLY A 209 4.83 1.87 -4.83
CA GLY A 209 4.43 3.28 -4.90
C GLY A 209 3.05 3.53 -5.54
N TRP A 210 2.30 2.48 -5.94
CA TRP A 210 0.95 2.62 -6.50
C TRP A 210 -0.11 1.83 -5.74
N ASN A 211 0.03 0.51 -5.61
CA ASN A 211 -0.96 -0.33 -4.90
C ASN A 211 -0.34 -1.29 -3.88
N ILE A 212 0.97 -1.16 -3.68
CA ILE A 212 1.75 -1.76 -2.61
C ILE A 212 2.96 -0.84 -2.37
N THR A 213 3.56 -0.89 -1.19
CA THR A 213 4.73 -0.05 -0.86
C THR A 213 5.63 -0.81 0.11
N ASP A 214 6.92 -0.48 0.10
CA ASP A 214 7.89 -1.02 1.06
C ASP A 214 7.37 -0.90 2.49
N ILE A 215 7.61 -1.94 3.29
CA ILE A 215 7.18 -2.05 4.68
C ILE A 215 7.65 -0.87 5.52
N ARG A 216 8.80 -0.28 5.20
CA ARG A 216 9.37 0.87 5.93
C ARG A 216 8.67 2.17 5.52
N SER A 217 8.31 2.96 6.51
CA SER A 217 7.59 4.24 6.35
C SER A 217 8.42 5.46 6.75
N SER A 218 9.72 5.31 6.94
CA SER A 218 10.58 6.41 7.37
C SER A 218 10.58 7.54 6.34
N PRO A 219 10.45 8.81 6.78
CA PRO A 219 10.71 9.96 5.93
C PRO A 219 12.11 9.88 5.31
N GLY A 220 12.24 10.20 4.02
CA GLY A 220 13.51 10.16 3.30
C GLY A 220 13.89 8.80 2.69
N LEU A 221 13.14 7.72 2.96
CA LEU A 221 13.41 6.42 2.33
C LEU A 221 13.26 6.45 0.79
N ARG A 222 12.36 7.31 0.29
CA ARG A 222 12.09 7.52 -1.14
C ARG A 222 12.53 8.91 -1.57
N HIS A 223 13.73 9.33 -1.17
CA HIS A 223 14.19 10.68 -1.40
C HIS A 223 14.33 10.98 -2.90
N ASN A 224 13.58 11.96 -3.36
CA ASN A 224 13.73 12.56 -4.67
C ASN A 224 13.37 14.05 -4.51
N ASP A 225 14.27 14.94 -4.90
CA ASP A 225 14.06 16.40 -4.86
C ASP A 225 12.89 16.87 -5.75
N TRP A 226 12.39 15.97 -6.59
CA TRP A 226 11.33 16.19 -7.59
C TRP A 226 10.14 15.23 -7.38
N SER A 227 9.75 14.98 -6.14
CA SER A 227 8.75 13.96 -5.81
C SER A 227 7.61 14.47 -4.94
N PHE A 228 6.39 14.03 -5.25
CA PHE A 228 5.15 14.42 -4.56
C PHE A 228 4.98 13.76 -3.19
N ALA A 229 5.65 12.63 -2.94
CA ALA A 229 5.36 11.79 -1.80
C ALA A 229 6.06 12.29 -0.53
N ARG A 230 5.45 13.27 0.13
CA ARG A 230 5.78 13.63 1.53
C ARG A 230 5.52 12.46 2.49
N CYS A 231 4.63 11.55 2.09
CA CYS A 231 4.17 10.43 2.89
C CYS A 231 4.37 9.13 2.07
N PRO A 232 5.40 8.32 2.38
CA PRO A 232 5.74 7.13 1.59
C PRO A 232 4.66 6.04 1.52
N ASP A 233 3.63 6.16 2.35
CA ASP A 233 2.58 5.18 2.55
C ASP A 233 1.19 5.64 2.05
N VAL A 234 1.10 6.79 1.36
CA VAL A 234 -0.13 7.25 0.68
C VAL A 234 -0.09 6.86 -0.78
N LEU A 235 -0.88 5.86 -1.15
CA LEU A 235 -0.91 5.33 -2.51
C LEU A 235 -2.28 5.53 -3.18
N ILE A 236 -2.31 5.63 -4.52
CA ILE A 236 -3.54 5.78 -5.29
C ILE A 236 -4.28 4.44 -5.38
N GLY A 237 -3.60 3.36 -5.74
CA GLY A 237 -4.21 2.04 -5.93
C GLY A 237 -4.43 1.22 -4.64
N SER A 238 -4.13 1.76 -3.46
CA SER A 238 -4.39 1.08 -2.18
C SER A 238 -4.63 2.07 -1.04
N ARG A 239 -4.99 1.55 0.14
CA ARG A 239 -5.21 2.34 1.36
C ARG A 239 -4.25 1.91 2.45
N LEU A 240 -3.67 2.89 3.15
CA LEU A 240 -2.94 2.61 4.38
C LEU A 240 -3.87 1.92 5.36
N ALA A 241 -3.48 0.71 5.77
CA ALA A 241 -4.28 -0.16 6.61
C ALA A 241 -3.83 -0.16 8.06
N TRP A 242 -2.52 -0.12 8.27
CA TRP A 242 -1.89 -0.17 9.59
C TRP A 242 -0.59 0.61 9.60
N ARG A 243 -0.30 1.24 10.74
CA ARG A 243 1.00 1.76 11.10
C ARG A 243 1.43 1.18 12.43
N GLY A 244 2.70 0.85 12.51
CA GLY A 244 3.34 0.53 13.77
C GLY A 244 4.83 0.74 13.67
N GLN A 245 5.55 0.10 14.57
CA GLN A 245 7.00 0.18 14.62
C GLN A 245 7.57 -1.22 14.81
N SER A 246 8.76 -1.44 14.28
CA SER A 246 9.57 -2.63 14.57
C SER A 246 10.11 -2.59 16.00
N LEU A 247 10.82 -3.63 16.44
CA LEU A 247 11.48 -3.62 17.76
C LEU A 247 12.51 -2.49 17.87
N THR A 248 13.16 -2.12 16.77
CA THR A 248 14.19 -1.08 16.73
C THR A 248 13.60 0.34 16.60
N GLY A 249 12.28 0.48 16.61
CA GLY A 249 11.59 1.76 16.46
C GLY A 249 11.44 2.22 15.00
N LEU A 250 11.80 1.40 14.01
CA LEU A 250 11.61 1.72 12.60
C LEU A 250 10.11 1.75 12.29
N PRO A 251 9.56 2.85 11.74
CA PRO A 251 8.14 2.92 11.39
C PRO A 251 7.82 1.98 10.23
N LEU A 252 6.77 1.18 10.40
CA LEU A 252 6.31 0.17 9.45
C LEU A 252 4.87 0.42 9.01
N ASN A 253 4.50 -0.09 7.83
CA ASN A 253 3.14 -0.01 7.31
C ASN A 253 2.66 -1.28 6.61
N LEU A 254 1.33 -1.41 6.58
CA LEU A 254 0.59 -2.35 5.72
C LEU A 254 -0.40 -1.59 4.85
N GLN A 255 -0.64 -2.11 3.66
CA GLN A 255 -1.58 -1.56 2.69
C GLN A 255 -2.76 -2.53 2.47
N VAL A 256 -3.91 -1.97 2.11
CA VAL A 256 -5.09 -2.70 1.63
C VAL A 256 -5.37 -2.31 0.19
N LEU A 257 -5.18 -3.28 -0.70
CA LEU A 257 -5.62 -3.21 -2.09
C LEU A 257 -7.02 -3.82 -2.19
N ILE A 258 -7.99 -3.06 -2.72
CA ILE A 258 -9.33 -3.55 -3.02
C ILE A 258 -9.44 -3.73 -4.53
N TRP A 259 -9.58 -4.97 -4.98
CA TRP A 259 -9.78 -5.29 -6.37
C TRP A 259 -11.25 -5.59 -6.66
N LYS A 260 -11.84 -4.85 -7.60
CA LYS A 260 -13.20 -5.08 -8.07
C LYS A 260 -13.22 -6.27 -9.02
N ASN A 261 -14.02 -7.27 -8.68
CA ASN A 261 -14.18 -8.46 -9.51
C ASN A 261 -15.01 -8.11 -10.75
N PRO A 262 -14.48 -8.25 -11.99
CA PRO A 262 -15.25 -8.02 -13.21
C PRO A 262 -16.34 -9.08 -13.44
N TYR A 263 -16.27 -10.21 -12.74
CA TYR A 263 -17.21 -11.32 -12.82
C TYR A 263 -17.75 -11.71 -11.44
N PRO A 264 -18.53 -10.83 -10.76
CA PRO A 264 -19.03 -11.08 -9.40
C PRO A 264 -19.89 -12.35 -9.28
N GLN A 265 -20.53 -12.76 -10.37
CA GLN A 265 -21.32 -13.99 -10.49
C GLN A 265 -20.47 -15.26 -10.60
N LYS A 266 -19.20 -15.16 -10.98
CA LYS A 266 -18.30 -16.32 -11.08
C LYS A 266 -17.68 -16.64 -9.72
N LYS A 267 -17.62 -17.93 -9.40
CA LYS A 267 -16.88 -18.41 -8.23
C LYS A 267 -15.39 -18.24 -8.49
N VAL A 268 -14.64 -17.68 -7.56
CA VAL A 268 -13.17 -17.69 -7.62
C VAL A 268 -12.69 -19.08 -7.21
N LYS A 269 -11.84 -19.70 -8.02
CA LYS A 269 -11.26 -21.03 -7.76
C LYS A 269 -9.95 -20.92 -6.99
N GLN A 270 -9.12 -19.95 -7.34
CA GLN A 270 -7.77 -19.87 -6.81
C GLN A 270 -7.23 -18.44 -6.94
N ILE A 271 -6.39 -18.06 -6.00
CA ILE A 271 -5.55 -16.86 -6.07
C ILE A 271 -4.11 -17.33 -6.19
N ILE A 272 -3.35 -16.76 -7.11
CA ILE A 272 -1.91 -16.99 -7.25
C ILE A 272 -1.22 -15.70 -6.86
N VAL A 273 -0.38 -15.77 -5.83
CA VAL A 273 0.55 -14.71 -5.47
C VAL A 273 1.84 -14.97 -6.23
N GLN A 274 2.39 -13.96 -6.89
CA GLN A 274 3.60 -14.10 -7.70
C GLN A 274 4.47 -12.85 -7.57
N ALA A 275 5.76 -13.04 -7.31
CA ALA A 275 6.78 -12.01 -7.44
C ALA A 275 7.49 -12.16 -8.79
N ASN A 276 7.67 -11.03 -9.47
CA ASN A 276 8.33 -10.89 -10.78
C ASN A 276 9.27 -9.67 -10.81
N GLY A 277 9.72 -9.19 -9.64
CA GLY A 277 10.63 -8.05 -9.55
C GLY A 277 11.96 -8.35 -10.25
N SER A 278 12.56 -7.34 -10.88
CA SER A 278 13.89 -7.48 -11.49
C SER A 278 15.02 -7.54 -10.45
N ASP A 279 14.75 -7.07 -9.24
CA ASP A 279 15.70 -7.02 -8.12
C ASP A 279 15.66 -8.31 -7.30
N GLU A 280 16.84 -8.78 -6.89
CA GLU A 280 17.03 -10.01 -6.10
C GLU A 280 16.47 -9.89 -4.68
N TYR A 281 16.29 -8.66 -4.16
CA TYR A 281 15.74 -8.41 -2.83
C TYR A 281 14.23 -8.21 -2.80
N THR A 282 13.55 -8.24 -3.95
CA THR A 282 12.10 -8.02 -4.00
C THR A 282 11.35 -9.18 -3.35
N LYS A 283 10.66 -8.88 -2.25
CA LYS A 283 9.75 -9.81 -1.55
C LYS A 283 8.38 -9.18 -1.37
N ILE A 284 7.31 -9.97 -1.54
CA ILE A 284 5.93 -9.56 -1.33
C ILE A 284 5.33 -10.44 -0.23
N ALA A 285 4.80 -9.81 0.81
CA ALA A 285 4.12 -10.49 1.90
C ALA A 285 2.61 -10.28 1.83
N LEU A 286 1.83 -11.35 1.86
CA LEU A 286 0.38 -11.35 1.98
C LEU A 286 -0.03 -11.92 3.34
N LEU A 287 -0.75 -11.13 4.13
CA LEU A 287 -1.14 -11.49 5.49
C LEU A 287 -2.58 -12.01 5.56
N ALA A 288 -3.50 -11.37 4.84
CA ALA A 288 -4.91 -11.76 4.86
C ALA A 288 -5.62 -11.35 3.56
N VAL A 289 -6.71 -12.06 3.24
CA VAL A 289 -7.62 -11.70 2.14
C VAL A 289 -9.05 -11.77 2.63
N THR A 290 -9.87 -10.80 2.24
CA THR A 290 -11.31 -10.76 2.53
C THR A 290 -12.12 -10.67 1.24
N ALA A 291 -13.14 -11.52 1.11
CA ALA A 291 -14.13 -11.41 0.06
C ALA A 291 -15.26 -10.46 0.47
N LEU A 292 -15.58 -9.49 -0.39
CA LEU A 292 -16.61 -8.47 -0.17
C LEU A 292 -17.80 -8.73 -1.11
N ASN A 293 -19.03 -8.71 -0.58
CA ASN A 293 -20.28 -9.02 -1.30
C ASN A 293 -21.39 -8.00 -1.01
#